data_AF-A0A960D0N3-F1
#
_entry.id   AF-A0A960D0N3-F1
#
_cell.length_a   1.000
_cell.length_b   1.000
_cell.length_c   1.000
_cell.angle_alpha   90.00
_cell.angle_beta   90.00
_cell.angle_gamma   90.00
#
_symmetry.space_group_name_H-M   'P 1'
#
loop_
_entity.id
_entity.type
_entity.pdbx_description
1 polymer ?
#
loop_
_entity_poly.entity_id
_entity_poly.type
_entity_poly.pdbx_seq_one_letter_code
_entity_poly.pdbx_strand_id
1 'polypeptide(L)' 'PTNNLDPASREQVLDALRSYVGAVVLVTHDPGAAEALEPQRVVLLPDGTEDHWSEEYSSLIELA' A
#
# COMPACT_ATOMS: atom_id res chain seq x y z
N PRO A 1 -2.41 0.57 6.94
CA PRO A 1 -2.15 0.73 8.40
C PRO A 1 -2.07 2.22 8.85
N THR A 2 -2.91 3.08 8.26
CA THR A 2 -2.94 4.53 8.51
C THR A 2 -3.85 4.92 9.68
N ASN A 3 -4.46 3.93 10.33
CA ASN A 3 -5.45 4.14 11.39
C ASN A 3 -4.71 4.42 12.70
N ASN A 4 -4.66 5.70 13.12
CA ASN A 4 -4.05 6.24 14.35
C ASN A 4 -2.62 6.83 14.29
N LEU A 5 -2.09 7.18 13.12
CA LEU A 5 -0.84 7.96 13.03
C LEU A 5 -1.14 9.40 12.65
N ASP A 6 -0.49 10.36 13.30
CA ASP A 6 -0.45 11.74 12.81
C ASP A 6 0.30 11.79 11.46
N PRO A 7 0.07 12.82 10.62
CA PRO A 7 0.63 12.87 9.27
C PRO A 7 2.16 12.72 9.21
N ALA A 8 2.89 13.31 10.18
CA ALA A 8 4.34 13.23 10.23
C ALA A 8 4.82 11.82 10.62
N SER A 9 4.18 11.19 11.61
CA SER A 9 4.48 9.79 11.97
C SER A 9 4.19 8.82 10.82
N ARG A 10 3.16 9.10 10.01
CA ARG A 10 2.83 8.29 8.84
C ARG A 10 3.92 8.34 7.77
N GLU A 11 4.41 9.53 7.44
CA GLU A 11 5.53 9.70 6.49
C GLU A 11 6.78 8.96 6.96
N GLN A 12 7.15 9.08 8.24
CA GLN A 12 8.31 8.36 8.79
C GLN A 12 8.16 6.84 8.69
N VAL A 13 6.98 6.30 8.96
CA VAL A 13 6.72 4.86 8.82
C VAL A 13 6.80 4.44 7.35
N LEU A 14 6.24 5.22 6.43
CA LEU A 14 6.30 4.93 5.00
C LEU A 14 7.75 4.93 4.48
N ASP A 15 8.57 5.90 4.89
CA ASP A 15 9.98 5.96 4.52
C ASP A 15 10.81 4.80 5.13
N ALA A 16 10.51 4.41 6.36
CA ALA A 16 11.12 3.22 6.96
C ALA A 16 10.75 1.94 6.21
N LEU A 17 9.49 1.82 5.76
CA LEU A 17 9.02 0.68 4.97
C LEU A 17 9.62 0.66 3.57
N ARG A 18 9.80 1.81 2.91
CA ARG A 18 10.50 1.92 1.60
C ARG A 18 11.93 1.41 1.64
N SER A 19 12.64 1.68 2.74
CA SER A 19 14.04 1.28 2.90
C SER A 19 14.22 -0.13 3.45
N TYR A 20 13.12 -0.84 3.75
CA TYR A 20 13.17 -2.20 4.28
C TYR A 20 13.64 -3.18 3.20
N VAL A 21 14.73 -3.89 3.46
CA VAL A 21 15.38 -4.82 2.50
C VAL A 21 14.64 -6.18 2.41
N GLY A 22 13.49 -6.32 3.07
CA GLY A 22 12.65 -7.52 3.03
C GLY A 22 11.34 -7.30 2.27
N ALA A 23 10.40 -8.22 2.45
CA ALA A 23 9.06 -8.09 1.91
C ALA A 23 8.15 -7.34 2.88
N VAL A 24 7.38 -6.39 2.35
CA VAL A 24 6.30 -5.71 3.07
C VAL A 24 4.98 -6.10 2.43
N VAL A 25 4.02 -6.53 3.25
CA VAL A 25 2.62 -6.68 2.83
C VAL A 25 1.84 -5.51 3.39
N LEU A 26 1.35 -4.66 2.50
CA LEU A 26 0.55 -3.50 2.85
C LEU A 26 -0.93 -3.79 2.64
N VAL A 27 -1.74 -3.56 3.68
CA VAL A 27 -3.19 -3.47 3.55
C VAL A 27 -3.61 -2.05 3.92
N THR A 28 -4.20 -1.34 2.97
CA THR A 28 -4.58 0.06 3.12
C THR A 28 -5.76 0.41 2.21
N HIS A 29 -6.60 1.35 2.65
CA HIS A 29 -7.63 2.02 1.83
C HIS A 29 -7.17 3.42 1.41
N ASP A 30 -5.92 3.79 1.72
CA ASP A 30 -5.37 5.10 1.43
C ASP A 30 -4.52 5.04 0.15
N PRO A 31 -4.93 5.72 -0.93
CA PRO A 31 -4.19 5.72 -2.19
C PRO A 31 -2.80 6.33 -2.03
N GLY A 32 -2.63 7.34 -1.19
CA GLY A 32 -1.32 7.96 -0.94
C GLY A 32 -0.35 7.04 -0.22
N ALA A 33 -0.83 6.10 0.60
CA ALA A 33 0.02 5.09 1.22
C ALA A 33 0.45 4.00 0.22
N ALA A 34 -0.42 3.64 -0.73
CA ALA A 34 -0.08 2.71 -1.80
C ALA A 34 0.91 3.34 -2.78
N GLU A 35 0.66 4.57 -3.23
CA GLU A 35 1.58 5.32 -4.08
C GLU A 35 2.94 5.51 -3.40
N ALA A 36 2.93 5.82 -2.10
CA ALA A 36 4.18 6.00 -1.37
C ALA A 36 5.04 4.73 -1.40
N LEU A 37 4.47 3.54 -1.23
CA LEU A 37 5.25 2.31 -1.10
C LEU A 37 5.63 1.66 -2.43
N GLU A 38 5.22 2.22 -3.57
CA GLU A 38 5.54 1.73 -4.92
C GLU A 38 5.45 0.18 -5.01
N PRO A 39 4.27 -0.40 -4.74
CA PRO A 39 4.12 -1.84 -4.66
C PRO A 39 4.46 -2.49 -6.00
N GLN A 40 5.05 -3.68 -5.92
CA GLN A 40 5.40 -4.46 -7.11
C GLN A 40 4.26 -5.38 -7.56
N ARG A 41 3.38 -5.75 -6.62
CA ARG A 41 2.38 -6.81 -6.76
C ARG A 41 1.12 -6.46 -5.98
N VAL A 42 -0.01 -6.98 -6.44
CA VAL A 42 -1.32 -6.87 -5.81
C VAL A 42 -1.92 -8.27 -5.61
N VAL A 43 -2.69 -8.43 -4.54
CA VAL A 43 -3.49 -9.64 -4.30
C VAL A 43 -4.94 -9.23 -4.15
N LEU A 44 -5.80 -9.76 -5.02
CA LEU A 44 -7.23 -9.52 -5.04
C LEU A 44 -7.95 -10.57 -4.18
N LEU A 45 -8.72 -10.10 -3.21
CA LEU A 45 -9.54 -10.93 -2.32
C LEU A 45 -11.02 -10.88 -2.75
N PRO A 46 -11.79 -11.95 -2.53
CA PRO A 46 -11.47 -13.14 -1.73
C PRO A 46 -10.71 -14.25 -2.48
N ASP A 47 -10.63 -14.18 -3.80
CA ASP A 47 -10.15 -15.30 -4.63
C ASP A 47 -8.64 -15.57 -4.50
N GLY A 48 -7.88 -14.62 -3.94
CA GLY A 48 -6.43 -14.74 -3.74
C GLY A 48 -5.64 -14.59 -5.05
N THR A 49 -6.23 -13.96 -6.06
CA THR A 49 -5.59 -13.74 -7.36
C THR A 49 -4.46 -12.73 -7.22
N GLU A 50 -3.24 -13.13 -7.61
CA GLU A 50 -2.06 -12.27 -7.60
C GLU A 50 -1.80 -11.71 -9.00
N ASP A 51 -1.45 -10.42 -9.07
CA ASP A 51 -0.99 -9.77 -10.30
C ASP A 51 0.15 -8.78 -10.02
N HIS A 52 0.80 -8.30 -11.07
CA HIS A 52 1.72 -7.17 -11.00
C HIS A 52 0.95 -5.87 -10.78
N TRP A 53 1.53 -4.97 -9.99
CA TRP A 53 0.94 -3.66 -9.79
C TRP A 53 0.87 -2.86 -11.10
N SER A 54 -0.25 -2.17 -11.30
CA SER A 54 -0.49 -1.19 -12.35
C SER A 54 -1.35 -0.06 -11.79
N GLU A 55 -1.31 1.12 -12.42
CA GLU A 55 -2.11 2.28 -12.00
C GLU A 55 -3.63 2.03 -12.08
N GLU A 56 -4.07 1.02 -12.82
CA GLU A 56 -5.49 0.65 -12.93
C GLU A 56 -6.07 0.25 -11.56
N TYR A 57 -5.24 -0.36 -10.70
CA TYR A 57 -5.63 -0.77 -9.35
C TYR A 57 -5.78 0.40 -8.38
N SER A 58 -5.23 1.58 -8.67
CA SER A 58 -5.37 2.76 -7.81
C SER A 58 -6.85 3.15 -7.64
N SER A 59 -7.64 3.04 -8.72
CA SER A 59 -9.08 3.32 -8.70
C SER A 59 -9.87 2.38 -7.78
N LEU A 60 -9.40 1.14 -7.58
CA LEU A 60 -10.04 0.18 -6.67
C LEU A 60 -9.80 0.50 -5.21
N ILE A 61 -8.68 1.18 -4.89
CA ILE A 61 -8.36 1.61 -3.52
C ILE A 61 -9.29 2.75 -3.10
N GLU A 62 -9.60 3.67 -4.02
CA GLU A 62 -10.49 4.82 -3.76
C GLU A 62 -11.96 4.43 -3.59
N LEU A 63 -12.37 3.28 -4.14
CA LEU A 63 -13.76 2.81 -4.09
C LEU A 63 -14.16 2.09 -2.79
N ALA A 64 -13.19 1.81 -1.91
CA ALA A 64 -13.33 0.94 -0.74
C ALA A 64 -13.55 1.69 0.59
#